data_AF-A0A7V5UF76-F1
#
_entry.id   AF-A0A7V5UF76-F1
#
_cell.length_a   1.000
_cell.length_b   1.000
_cell.length_c   1.000
_cell.angle_alpha   90.00
_cell.angle_beta   90.00
_cell.angle_gamma   90.00
#
_symmetry.space_group_name_H-M   'P 1'
#
loop_
_entity.id
_entity.type
_entity.pdbx_description
1 polymer ?
#
loop_
_entity_poly.entity_id
_entity_poly.type
_entity_poly.pdbx_seq_one_letter_code
_entity_poly.pdbx_strand_id
1 'polypeptide(L)'
;MFEETIELFTNRLKSVILKDERMHDIPLAYLLQLDIPDYIKHYFDQEVELWIREEEEKFTSDRFDYDMPEVRMLIDQVFDRLKQNATFHITKFNHLLERAIKLELNYLIEPHRTLSQFLFKDSSEISTMEVYDTLKYFQFFEYYKTAISDYFNTKYLRRVTRHQFDQLMDQIDRNVFGENPVETTLGVIKSIMEFFSDAQGSRVDSLSLDILEHAFADRNLDEYVELVRQVRNKTDLSGLTFEQIEALIKDGIIPGAEGAGEVAEPTEIVGFEKVESIESRQVDVSLEDFEFSEMPEEAVEEEEEEEEFEEELEEELELEEEEEEEAQAEPEEKETFVLEETETPAEAEAAPQAAEEAAAEQPEEEGEVSQVVADSLAEHLAKQISSDSPLEDLDPMIKGRIRRKIIKKLFKKKEDDFNDFVARLNALTDWKEASRLIDDEFYYRGINPYSKEAITFTDIIYMRFFPKDKYLTTSEDYERFS
;
A
#
# COMPACT_ATOMS: atom_id res chain seq x y z
N MET A 1 33.78 -1.06 -3.60
CA MET A 1 33.03 -1.74 -4.68
C MET A 1 31.60 -1.22 -4.79
N PHE A 2 30.76 -1.36 -3.76
CA PHE A 2 29.37 -0.83 -3.80
C PHE A 2 29.32 0.68 -4.08
N GLU A 3 29.99 1.50 -3.27
CA GLU A 3 30.02 2.97 -3.44
C GLU A 3 30.52 3.40 -4.83
N GLU A 4 31.57 2.74 -5.34
CA GLU A 4 32.13 2.99 -6.68
C GLU A 4 31.15 2.63 -7.80
N THR A 5 30.40 1.52 -7.65
CA THR A 5 29.35 1.14 -8.61
C THR A 5 28.20 2.15 -8.58
N ILE A 6 27.77 2.54 -7.39
CA ILE A 6 26.74 3.57 -7.18
C ILE A 6 27.17 4.89 -7.84
N GLU A 7 28.41 5.34 -7.62
CA GLU A 7 28.93 6.57 -8.21
C GLU A 7 29.00 6.50 -9.75
N LEU A 8 29.54 5.41 -10.31
CA LEU A 8 29.61 5.19 -11.76
C LEU A 8 28.21 5.21 -12.39
N PHE A 9 27.26 4.48 -11.79
CA PHE A 9 25.90 4.39 -12.31
C PHE A 9 25.14 5.71 -12.16
N THR A 10 25.27 6.38 -11.02
CA THR A 10 24.74 7.72 -10.76
C THR A 10 25.24 8.72 -11.80
N ASN A 11 26.54 8.72 -12.10
CA ASN A 11 27.16 9.61 -13.08
C ASN A 11 26.69 9.28 -14.52
N ARG A 12 26.55 8.00 -14.87
CA ARG A 12 25.96 7.59 -16.16
C ARG A 12 24.54 8.09 -16.30
N LEU A 13 23.65 7.82 -15.33
CA LEU A 13 22.25 8.26 -15.38
C LEU A 13 22.13 9.79 -15.43
N LYS A 14 22.93 10.52 -14.64
CA LYS A 14 23.03 11.98 -14.74
C LYS A 14 23.42 12.43 -16.16
N SER A 15 24.36 11.76 -16.83
CA SER A 15 24.73 12.11 -18.22
C SER A 15 23.62 11.87 -19.25
N VAL A 16 22.70 10.92 -18.99
CA VAL A 16 21.55 10.61 -19.86
C VAL A 16 20.39 11.57 -19.62
N ILE A 17 20.17 11.97 -18.36
CA ILE A 17 19.03 12.78 -17.91
C ILE A 17 19.34 14.29 -18.03
N LEU A 18 20.52 14.73 -17.58
CA LEU A 18 20.91 16.15 -17.55
C LEU A 18 21.63 16.57 -18.84
N LYS A 19 20.93 16.47 -19.97
CA LYS A 19 21.48 16.84 -21.30
C LYS A 19 21.68 18.34 -21.52
N ASP A 20 21.01 19.18 -20.73
CA ASP A 20 21.20 20.64 -20.72
C ASP A 20 21.64 21.08 -19.32
N GLU A 21 22.80 21.74 -19.24
CA GLU A 21 23.38 22.29 -18.01
C GLU A 21 22.48 23.35 -17.33
N ARG A 22 21.44 23.83 -18.01
CA ARG A 22 20.47 24.82 -17.53
C ARG A 22 19.19 24.21 -16.95
N MET A 23 19.06 22.89 -16.94
CA MET A 23 17.90 22.21 -16.36
C MET A 23 17.99 22.25 -14.83
N HIS A 24 17.27 23.19 -14.21
CA HIS A 24 17.19 23.31 -12.74
C HIS A 24 16.07 22.47 -12.13
N ASP A 25 15.00 22.21 -12.89
CA ASP A 25 13.85 21.42 -12.49
C ASP A 25 13.61 20.32 -13.54
N ILE A 26 13.35 19.11 -13.06
CA ILE A 26 13.31 17.88 -13.87
C ILE A 26 11.89 17.31 -13.73
N PRO A 27 11.03 17.36 -14.76
CA PRO A 27 9.67 16.83 -14.67
C PRO A 27 9.62 15.30 -14.56
N LEU A 28 8.70 14.75 -13.78
CA LEU A 28 8.46 13.29 -13.74
C LEU A 28 8.13 12.75 -15.14
N ALA A 29 7.21 13.40 -15.85
CA ALA A 29 6.82 13.03 -17.21
C ALA A 29 8.00 13.04 -18.22
N TYR A 30 9.08 13.79 -17.95
CA TYR A 30 10.30 13.72 -18.74
C TYR A 30 11.12 12.47 -18.41
N LEU A 31 11.30 12.14 -17.12
CA LEU A 31 12.00 10.94 -16.67
C LEU A 31 11.35 9.65 -17.22
N LEU A 32 10.02 9.57 -17.19
CA LEU A 32 9.27 8.40 -17.69
C LEU A 32 9.46 8.15 -19.20
N GLN A 33 9.80 9.19 -19.97
CA GLN A 33 10.05 9.11 -21.43
C GLN A 33 11.51 8.79 -21.78
N LEU A 34 12.43 8.76 -20.82
CA LEU A 34 13.84 8.49 -21.09
C LEU A 34 14.15 7.00 -21.17
N ASP A 35 15.17 6.70 -21.97
CA ASP A 35 15.82 5.39 -22.03
C ASP A 35 16.75 5.21 -20.81
N ILE A 36 16.12 5.06 -19.65
CA ILE A 36 16.73 4.73 -18.35
C ILE A 36 16.02 3.48 -17.78
N PRO A 37 16.65 2.72 -16.85
CA PRO A 37 16.07 1.51 -16.30
C PRO A 37 14.73 1.78 -15.57
N ASP A 38 13.79 0.84 -15.70
CA ASP A 38 12.43 1.05 -15.24
C ASP A 38 12.32 1.17 -13.71
N TYR A 39 13.20 0.53 -12.93
CA TYR A 39 13.23 0.67 -11.47
C TYR A 39 13.55 2.11 -11.03
N ILE A 40 14.35 2.85 -11.81
CA ILE A 40 14.61 4.27 -11.54
C ILE A 40 13.37 5.11 -11.85
N LYS A 41 12.67 4.83 -12.96
CA LYS A 41 11.39 5.51 -13.30
C LYS A 41 10.35 5.27 -12.22
N HIS A 42 10.22 4.01 -11.81
CA HIS A 42 9.30 3.53 -10.80
C HIS A 42 9.56 4.17 -9.45
N TYR A 43 10.81 4.20 -8.97
CA TYR A 43 11.20 4.90 -7.75
C TYR A 43 10.77 6.38 -7.77
N PHE A 44 11.01 7.10 -8.88
CA PHE A 44 10.60 8.50 -9.00
C PHE A 44 9.09 8.69 -9.10
N ASP A 45 8.35 7.72 -9.66
CA ASP A 45 6.89 7.72 -9.65
C ASP A 45 6.35 7.54 -8.21
N GLN A 46 6.90 6.58 -7.45
CA GLN A 46 6.53 6.34 -6.05
C GLN A 46 6.90 7.51 -5.12
N GLU A 47 7.99 8.23 -5.36
CA GLU A 47 8.29 9.48 -4.64
C GLU A 47 7.21 10.56 -4.88
N VAL A 48 6.61 10.63 -6.07
CA VAL A 48 5.51 11.59 -6.33
C VAL A 48 4.19 11.09 -5.74
N GLU A 49 3.91 9.79 -5.77
CA GLU A 49 2.77 9.20 -5.05
C GLU A 49 2.86 9.43 -3.54
N LEU A 50 4.07 9.40 -2.96
CA LEU A 50 4.28 9.79 -1.57
C LEU A 50 3.90 11.25 -1.31
N TRP A 51 4.36 12.19 -2.14
CA TRP A 51 3.99 13.60 -1.98
C TRP A 51 2.48 13.83 -2.19
N ILE A 52 1.83 13.07 -3.06
CA ILE A 52 0.37 13.15 -3.25
C ILE A 52 -0.36 12.71 -1.99
N ARG A 53 0.05 11.59 -1.36
CA ARG A 53 -0.49 11.14 -0.07
C ARG A 53 -0.26 12.17 1.05
N GLU A 54 0.95 12.76 1.11
CA GLU A 54 1.27 13.85 2.04
C GLU A 54 0.40 15.10 1.82
N GLU A 55 -0.04 15.39 0.59
CA GLU A 55 -1.03 16.44 0.30
C GLU A 55 -2.47 15.99 0.61
N GLU A 56 -2.81 14.72 0.40
CA GLU A 56 -4.12 14.11 0.68
C GLU A 56 -4.48 14.13 2.16
N GLU A 57 -3.54 13.83 3.05
CA GLU A 57 -3.73 13.89 4.50
C GLU A 57 -4.21 15.28 5.00
N LYS A 58 -3.96 16.34 4.23
CA LYS A 58 -4.40 17.72 4.52
C LYS A 58 -5.87 17.99 4.17
N PHE A 59 -6.54 17.09 3.45
CA PHE A 59 -7.97 17.16 3.15
C PHE A 59 -8.80 16.51 4.26
N THR A 60 -8.49 16.88 5.50
CA THR A 60 -9.18 16.47 6.72
C THR A 60 -9.66 17.72 7.45
N SER A 61 -10.97 17.84 7.73
CA SER A 61 -11.52 19.00 8.45
C SER A 61 -12.93 18.74 8.97
N ASP A 62 -13.19 19.12 10.22
CA ASP A 62 -14.54 19.07 10.83
C ASP A 62 -15.53 20.07 10.20
N ARG A 63 -15.03 20.99 9.37
CA ARG A 63 -15.82 22.08 8.75
C ARG A 63 -16.23 21.77 7.31
N PHE A 64 -15.61 20.80 6.66
CA PHE A 64 -15.81 20.50 5.25
C PHE A 64 -15.86 18.99 5.02
N ASP A 65 -16.95 18.51 4.43
CA ASP A 65 -17.11 17.13 4.00
C ASP A 65 -16.32 16.89 2.70
N TYR A 66 -15.07 16.42 2.85
CA TYR A 66 -14.21 16.03 1.73
C TYR A 66 -14.52 14.62 1.18
N ASP A 67 -15.28 13.82 1.93
CA ASP A 67 -15.73 12.48 1.53
C ASP A 67 -16.93 12.52 0.56
N MET A 68 -17.60 13.67 0.47
CA MET A 68 -18.64 13.95 -0.52
C MET A 68 -18.17 13.58 -1.94
N PRO A 69 -18.84 12.67 -2.67
CA PRO A 69 -18.33 12.12 -3.93
C PRO A 69 -17.94 13.16 -4.98
N GLU A 70 -18.71 14.24 -5.11
CA GLU A 70 -18.42 15.34 -6.03
C GLU A 70 -17.16 16.12 -5.65
N VAL A 71 -16.87 16.25 -4.36
CA VAL A 71 -15.65 16.90 -3.85
C VAL A 71 -14.45 15.96 -4.04
N ARG A 72 -14.62 14.67 -3.70
CA ARG A 72 -13.60 13.64 -3.88
C ARG A 72 -13.16 13.51 -5.35
N MET A 73 -14.11 13.47 -6.29
CA MET A 73 -13.81 13.47 -7.73
C MET A 73 -12.99 14.70 -8.18
N LEU A 74 -13.19 15.87 -7.57
CA LEU A 74 -12.40 17.07 -7.87
C LEU A 74 -11.01 17.03 -7.23
N ILE A 75 -10.89 16.46 -6.03
CA ILE A 75 -9.61 16.22 -5.34
C ILE A 75 -8.75 15.24 -6.16
N ASP A 76 -9.32 14.11 -6.58
CA ASP A 76 -8.62 13.11 -7.40
C ASP A 76 -8.16 13.72 -8.73
N GLN A 77 -9.00 14.54 -9.38
CA GLN A 77 -8.61 15.31 -10.57
C GLN A 77 -7.49 16.32 -10.30
N VAL A 78 -7.43 16.92 -9.11
CA VAL A 78 -6.31 17.80 -8.73
C VAL A 78 -5.03 16.97 -8.57
N PHE A 79 -5.09 15.82 -7.89
CA PHE A 79 -3.92 14.94 -7.71
C PHE A 79 -3.38 14.35 -9.01
N ASP A 80 -4.25 13.93 -9.93
CA ASP A 80 -3.87 13.55 -11.30
C ASP A 80 -3.06 14.67 -12.00
N ARG A 81 -3.50 15.92 -11.84
CA ARG A 81 -2.82 17.08 -12.43
C ARG A 81 -1.52 17.40 -11.70
N LEU A 82 -1.45 17.22 -10.38
CA LEU A 82 -0.20 17.36 -9.63
C LEU A 82 0.81 16.30 -10.08
N LYS A 83 0.42 15.01 -10.19
CA LYS A 83 1.29 13.93 -10.67
C LYS A 83 1.86 14.24 -12.06
N GLN A 84 0.98 14.64 -13.00
CA GLN A 84 1.36 14.97 -14.38
C GLN A 84 2.35 16.15 -14.48
N ASN A 85 2.32 17.08 -13.53
CA ASN A 85 3.15 18.30 -13.53
C ASN A 85 4.25 18.29 -12.46
N ALA A 86 4.45 17.17 -11.76
CA ALA A 86 5.44 17.06 -10.69
C ALA A 86 6.87 17.28 -11.22
N THR A 87 7.66 18.07 -10.50
CA THR A 87 9.05 18.38 -10.84
C THR A 87 9.98 18.15 -9.65
N PHE A 88 11.20 17.71 -9.97
CA PHE A 88 12.28 17.56 -9.02
C PHE A 88 13.31 18.67 -9.24
N HIS A 89 13.48 19.56 -8.26
CA HIS A 89 14.62 20.49 -8.26
C HIS A 89 15.93 19.69 -8.27
N ILE A 90 16.92 20.12 -9.06
CA ILE A 90 18.15 19.38 -9.36
C ILE A 90 18.89 18.86 -8.12
N THR A 91 18.88 19.57 -6.99
CA THR A 91 19.47 19.09 -5.73
C THR A 91 18.68 17.91 -5.14
N LYS A 92 17.35 18.01 -5.04
CA LYS A 92 16.48 16.92 -4.55
C LYS A 92 16.58 15.72 -5.50
N PHE A 93 16.52 15.95 -6.81
CA PHE A 93 16.72 14.91 -7.82
C PHE A 93 18.04 14.16 -7.64
N ASN A 94 19.17 14.86 -7.48
CA ASN A 94 20.48 14.23 -7.34
C ASN A 94 20.57 13.33 -6.09
N HIS A 95 19.94 13.73 -4.99
CA HIS A 95 19.87 12.93 -3.76
C HIS A 95 18.91 11.74 -3.89
N LEU A 96 17.74 11.93 -4.51
CA LEU A 96 16.78 10.85 -4.76
C LEU A 96 17.33 9.81 -5.72
N LEU A 97 18.04 10.20 -6.78
CA LEU A 97 18.68 9.27 -7.71
C LEU A 97 19.72 8.40 -7.01
N GLU A 98 20.56 8.99 -6.15
CA GLU A 98 21.55 8.25 -5.37
C GLU A 98 20.88 7.32 -4.35
N ARG A 99 19.78 7.77 -3.71
CA ARG A 99 18.96 6.96 -2.81
C ARG A 99 18.30 5.77 -3.52
N ALA A 100 17.72 6.00 -4.70
CA ALA A 100 17.10 4.97 -5.53
C ALA A 100 18.10 3.85 -5.88
N ILE A 101 19.26 4.23 -6.44
CA ILE A 101 20.31 3.26 -6.81
C ILE A 101 20.81 2.48 -5.59
N LYS A 102 20.97 3.15 -4.44
CA LYS A 102 21.35 2.49 -3.17
C LYS A 102 20.27 1.53 -2.67
N LEU A 103 19.00 1.92 -2.72
CA LEU A 103 17.88 1.11 -2.26
C LEU A 103 17.74 -0.15 -3.10
N GLU A 104 17.71 -0.01 -4.42
CA GLU A 104 17.60 -1.13 -5.36
C GLU A 104 18.81 -2.07 -5.26
N LEU A 105 20.04 -1.55 -5.19
CA LEU A 105 21.24 -2.37 -5.05
C LEU A 105 21.26 -3.14 -3.72
N ASN A 106 20.87 -2.50 -2.62
CA ASN A 106 20.80 -3.16 -1.31
C ASN A 106 19.70 -4.22 -1.31
N TYR A 107 18.52 -3.92 -1.84
CA TYR A 107 17.39 -4.85 -1.90
C TYR A 107 17.64 -6.05 -2.82
N LEU A 108 18.31 -5.83 -3.96
CA LEU A 108 18.64 -6.92 -4.89
C LEU A 108 19.61 -7.95 -4.25
N ILE A 109 20.51 -7.48 -3.39
CA ILE A 109 21.52 -8.32 -2.72
C ILE A 109 20.97 -8.87 -1.40
N GLU A 110 20.56 -7.99 -0.48
CA GLU A 110 20.07 -8.31 0.87
C GLU A 110 18.58 -7.87 1.03
N PRO A 111 17.60 -8.53 0.35
CA PRO A 111 16.19 -8.16 0.43
C PRO A 111 15.59 -8.24 1.84
N HIS A 112 15.86 -9.30 2.61
CA HIS A 112 15.30 -9.49 3.96
C HIS A 112 15.77 -8.35 4.87
N ARG A 113 17.09 -8.13 4.92
CA ARG A 113 17.67 -7.02 5.68
C ARG A 113 17.17 -5.67 5.20
N THR A 114 17.07 -5.44 3.89
CA THR A 114 16.65 -4.14 3.34
C THR A 114 15.19 -3.83 3.69
N LEU A 115 14.27 -4.79 3.48
CA LEU A 115 12.87 -4.63 3.88
C LEU A 115 12.74 -4.46 5.40
N SER A 116 13.36 -5.35 6.19
CA SER A 116 13.34 -5.30 7.65
C SER A 116 13.88 -3.96 8.20
N GLN A 117 14.92 -3.39 7.59
CA GLN A 117 15.46 -2.08 7.98
C GLN A 117 14.61 -0.89 7.52
N PHE A 118 13.94 -0.99 6.37
CA PHE A 118 13.13 0.11 5.83
C PHE A 118 11.76 0.20 6.54
N LEU A 119 11.14 -0.96 6.78
CA LEU A 119 9.86 -1.12 7.48
C LEU A 119 9.98 -0.82 8.99
N PHE A 120 10.93 -1.45 9.68
CA PHE A 120 11.05 -1.40 11.15
C PHE A 120 12.16 -0.45 11.61
N LYS A 121 12.28 0.71 10.94
CA LYS A 121 13.35 1.68 11.19
C LYS A 121 13.26 2.31 12.58
N ASP A 122 12.08 2.81 12.93
CA ASP A 122 11.81 3.56 14.16
C ASP A 122 10.74 2.89 15.04
N SER A 123 10.18 1.75 14.63
CA SER A 123 9.21 0.95 15.38
C SER A 123 9.53 -0.56 15.31
N SER A 124 9.15 -1.32 16.33
CA SER A 124 9.19 -2.79 16.36
C SER A 124 7.99 -3.47 15.69
N GLU A 125 6.95 -2.69 15.36
CA GLU A 125 5.69 -3.15 14.80
C GLU A 125 5.09 -2.06 13.90
N ILE A 126 4.47 -2.45 12.79
CA ILE A 126 3.86 -1.54 11.81
C ILE A 126 2.54 -2.12 11.28
N SER A 127 1.72 -1.28 10.67
CA SER A 127 0.50 -1.71 9.97
C SER A 127 0.82 -2.46 8.67
N THR A 128 -0.07 -3.35 8.25
CA THR A 128 0.07 -4.03 6.95
C THR A 128 -0.14 -3.08 5.77
N MET A 129 -0.85 -1.95 5.96
CA MET A 129 -0.93 -0.85 4.98
C MET A 129 0.45 -0.21 4.73
N GLU A 130 1.21 0.11 5.78
CA GLU A 130 2.58 0.65 5.64
C GLU A 130 3.52 -0.35 4.95
N VAL A 131 3.33 -1.65 5.19
CA VAL A 131 4.06 -2.70 4.45
C VAL A 131 3.70 -2.68 2.97
N TYR A 132 2.41 -2.63 2.62
CA TYR A 132 1.99 -2.55 1.22
C TYR A 132 2.52 -1.30 0.53
N ASP A 133 2.44 -0.14 1.16
CA ASP A 133 2.97 1.10 0.63
C ASP A 133 4.49 1.11 0.48
N THR A 134 5.21 0.48 1.41
CA THR A 134 6.66 0.29 1.31
C THR A 134 7.03 -0.68 0.18
N LEU A 135 6.32 -1.81 0.05
CA LEU A 135 6.56 -2.80 -1.00
C LEU A 135 6.36 -2.23 -2.42
N LYS A 136 5.54 -1.17 -2.58
CA LYS A 136 5.43 -0.46 -3.85
C LYS A 136 6.74 0.13 -4.34
N TYR A 137 7.72 0.47 -3.49
CA TYR A 137 8.99 1.06 -3.94
C TYR A 137 9.89 0.11 -4.73
N PHE A 138 9.87 -1.17 -4.39
CA PHE A 138 10.83 -2.15 -4.89
C PHE A 138 10.32 -2.78 -6.20
N GLN A 139 11.15 -2.94 -7.23
CA GLN A 139 10.71 -3.61 -8.46
C GLN A 139 11.07 -5.10 -8.54
N PHE A 140 12.20 -5.51 -7.95
CA PHE A 140 12.70 -6.89 -8.04
C PHE A 140 11.98 -7.86 -7.09
N PHE A 141 12.13 -9.15 -7.36
CA PHE A 141 11.63 -10.25 -6.52
C PHE A 141 10.14 -10.13 -6.19
N GLU A 142 9.30 -9.96 -7.22
CA GLU A 142 7.85 -9.77 -7.09
C GLU A 142 7.18 -10.87 -6.23
N TYR A 143 7.75 -12.08 -6.16
CA TYR A 143 7.30 -13.17 -5.30
C TYR A 143 7.23 -12.80 -3.81
N TYR A 144 8.10 -11.92 -3.31
CA TYR A 144 7.98 -11.41 -1.93
C TYR A 144 6.69 -10.61 -1.77
N LYS A 145 6.35 -9.72 -2.71
CA LYS A 145 5.13 -8.90 -2.62
C LYS A 145 3.89 -9.78 -2.67
N THR A 146 3.83 -10.72 -3.62
CA THR A 146 2.72 -11.66 -3.74
C THR A 146 2.55 -12.47 -2.45
N ALA A 147 3.63 -13.12 -1.97
CA ALA A 147 3.57 -13.97 -0.79
C ALA A 147 3.27 -13.19 0.52
N ILE A 148 3.84 -11.99 0.70
CA ILE A 148 3.51 -11.13 1.85
C ILE A 148 2.03 -10.70 1.79
N SER A 149 1.54 -10.35 0.60
CA SER A 149 0.14 -9.94 0.41
C SER A 149 -0.84 -11.06 0.67
N ASP A 150 -0.61 -12.23 0.07
CA ASP A 150 -1.44 -13.40 0.24
C ASP A 150 -1.42 -13.89 1.70
N TYR A 151 -0.28 -13.77 2.39
CA TYR A 151 -0.17 -14.09 3.81
C TYR A 151 -1.02 -13.14 4.68
N PHE A 152 -0.85 -11.82 4.53
CA PHE A 152 -1.61 -10.82 5.30
C PHE A 152 -3.11 -10.89 5.02
N ASN A 153 -3.52 -11.09 3.77
CA ASN A 153 -4.92 -11.23 3.39
C ASN A 153 -5.55 -12.52 3.93
N THR A 154 -4.82 -13.64 3.88
CA THR A 154 -5.29 -14.95 4.37
C THR A 154 -5.39 -15.00 5.89
N LYS A 155 -4.50 -14.29 6.60
CA LYS A 155 -4.46 -14.23 8.08
C LYS A 155 -5.18 -12.99 8.65
N TYR A 156 -5.75 -12.13 7.80
CA TYR A 156 -6.39 -10.86 8.15
C TYR A 156 -5.54 -9.94 9.06
N LEU A 157 -4.21 -9.97 8.89
CA LEU A 157 -3.29 -9.21 9.74
C LEU A 157 -3.42 -7.71 9.47
N ARG A 158 -3.68 -6.94 10.53
CA ARG A 158 -3.70 -5.46 10.50
C ARG A 158 -2.36 -4.85 10.87
N ARG A 159 -1.60 -5.52 11.72
CA ARG A 159 -0.26 -5.14 12.19
C ARG A 159 0.66 -6.36 12.15
N VAL A 160 1.96 -6.11 12.05
CA VAL A 160 3.00 -7.14 12.01
C VAL A 160 4.22 -6.66 12.79
N THR A 161 4.76 -7.51 13.67
CA THR A 161 6.01 -7.23 14.37
C THR A 161 7.21 -7.56 13.47
N ARG A 162 8.35 -6.92 13.74
CA ARG A 162 9.61 -7.22 13.04
C ARG A 162 9.95 -8.71 13.05
N HIS A 163 9.75 -9.38 14.18
CA HIS A 163 10.08 -10.79 14.32
C HIS A 163 9.19 -11.69 13.43
N GLN A 164 7.89 -11.40 13.38
CA GLN A 164 6.95 -12.10 12.49
C GLN A 164 7.28 -11.84 11.02
N PHE A 165 7.67 -10.61 10.67
CA PHE A 165 8.08 -10.26 9.31
C PHE A 165 9.38 -11.00 8.91
N ASP A 166 10.42 -10.94 9.73
CA ASP A 166 11.69 -11.64 9.46
C ASP A 166 11.44 -13.17 9.31
N GLN A 167 10.59 -13.77 10.15
CA GLN A 167 10.17 -15.17 10.04
C GLN A 167 9.37 -15.49 8.76
N LEU A 168 8.49 -14.58 8.32
CA LEU A 168 7.71 -14.71 7.09
C LEU A 168 8.66 -14.72 5.88
N MET A 169 9.62 -13.80 5.84
CA MET A 169 10.65 -13.75 4.80
C MET A 169 11.46 -15.06 4.76
N ASP A 170 11.91 -15.57 5.92
CA ASP A 170 12.60 -16.87 6.03
C ASP A 170 11.74 -18.06 5.57
N GLN A 171 10.41 -17.99 5.67
CA GLN A 171 9.51 -19.04 5.19
C GLN A 171 9.28 -18.94 3.67
N ILE A 172 9.14 -17.72 3.13
CA ILE A 172 9.03 -17.47 1.69
C ILE A 172 10.25 -18.04 0.97
N ASP A 173 11.46 -17.70 1.41
CA ASP A 173 12.69 -18.20 0.78
C ASP A 173 12.83 -19.72 0.90
N ARG A 174 12.48 -20.32 2.05
CA ARG A 174 12.49 -21.79 2.18
C ARG A 174 11.53 -22.50 1.22
N ASN A 175 10.41 -21.87 0.85
CA ASN A 175 9.49 -22.37 -0.16
C ASN A 175 10.10 -22.21 -1.57
N VAL A 176 10.46 -20.97 -1.93
CA VAL A 176 10.98 -20.56 -3.24
C VAL A 176 12.28 -21.28 -3.66
N PHE A 177 13.20 -21.46 -2.72
CA PHE A 177 14.45 -22.18 -2.95
C PHE A 177 14.31 -23.68 -2.67
N GLY A 178 13.25 -24.14 -1.99
CA GLY A 178 13.03 -25.54 -1.67
C GLY A 178 12.71 -26.41 -2.90
N GLU A 179 11.97 -25.87 -3.87
CA GLU A 179 11.57 -26.62 -5.08
C GLU A 179 12.72 -26.89 -6.05
N ASN A 180 13.54 -25.87 -6.32
CA ASN A 180 14.67 -25.96 -7.26
C ASN A 180 15.83 -25.05 -6.83
N PRO A 181 16.57 -25.41 -5.77
CA PRO A 181 17.54 -24.52 -5.12
C PRO A 181 18.63 -24.02 -6.07
N VAL A 182 19.11 -24.88 -6.98
CA VAL A 182 20.17 -24.53 -7.93
C VAL A 182 19.68 -23.55 -8.98
N GLU A 183 18.54 -23.81 -9.62
CA GLU A 183 18.03 -22.95 -10.70
C GLU A 183 17.55 -21.60 -10.16
N THR A 184 16.81 -21.59 -9.03
CA THR A 184 16.35 -20.37 -8.36
C THR A 184 17.54 -19.49 -7.94
N THR A 185 18.59 -20.08 -7.34
CA THR A 185 19.80 -19.34 -6.96
C THR A 185 20.53 -18.77 -8.16
N LEU A 186 20.66 -19.53 -9.25
CA LEU A 186 21.28 -19.04 -10.48
C LEU A 186 20.43 -17.95 -11.17
N GLY A 187 19.10 -18.00 -11.04
CA GLY A 187 18.20 -16.93 -11.44
C GLY A 187 18.45 -15.63 -10.68
N VAL A 188 18.58 -15.67 -9.34
CA VAL A 188 18.94 -14.51 -8.51
C VAL A 188 20.31 -13.95 -8.87
N ILE A 189 21.32 -14.82 -8.99
CA ILE A 189 22.67 -14.42 -9.39
C ILE A 189 22.68 -13.76 -10.78
N LYS A 190 21.86 -14.27 -11.72
CA LYS A 190 21.67 -13.66 -13.03
C LYS A 190 21.08 -12.25 -12.91
N SER A 191 20.00 -12.06 -12.15
CA SER A 191 19.40 -10.73 -11.95
C SER A 191 20.37 -9.73 -11.31
N ILE A 192 21.20 -10.18 -10.35
CA ILE A 192 22.30 -9.38 -9.78
C ILE A 192 23.31 -8.99 -10.88
N MET A 193 23.79 -9.94 -11.69
CA MET A 193 24.74 -9.65 -12.78
C MET A 193 24.15 -8.77 -13.89
N GLU A 194 22.85 -8.90 -14.18
CA GLU A 194 22.12 -8.03 -15.11
C GLU A 194 22.08 -6.59 -14.57
N PHE A 195 21.70 -6.37 -13.30
CA PHE A 195 21.76 -5.05 -12.66
C PHE A 195 23.17 -4.43 -12.69
N PHE A 196 24.21 -5.19 -12.35
CA PHE A 196 25.59 -4.68 -12.39
C PHE A 196 26.06 -4.36 -13.82
N SER A 197 25.60 -5.11 -14.82
CA SER A 197 25.86 -4.82 -16.24
C SER A 197 25.14 -3.54 -16.69
N ASP A 198 23.88 -3.37 -16.27
CA ASP A 198 23.08 -2.17 -16.50
C ASP A 198 23.60 -0.95 -15.75
N ALA A 199 24.26 -1.12 -14.61
CA ALA A 199 24.95 -0.06 -13.90
C ALA A 199 26.20 0.42 -14.67
N GLN A 200 27.06 -0.51 -15.07
CA GLN A 200 28.35 -0.21 -15.71
C GLN A 200 28.25 0.17 -17.20
N GLY A 201 27.22 -0.30 -17.91
CA GLY A 201 27.07 -0.10 -19.36
C GLY A 201 27.92 -1.05 -20.21
N SER A 202 28.43 -2.11 -19.57
CA SER A 202 29.20 -3.20 -20.14
C SER A 202 28.82 -4.47 -19.40
N ARG A 203 28.84 -5.62 -20.10
CA ARG A 203 28.63 -6.93 -19.47
C ARG A 203 29.59 -7.11 -18.30
N VAL A 204 29.05 -7.45 -17.14
CA VAL A 204 29.81 -7.83 -15.96
C VAL A 204 30.02 -9.33 -16.02
N ASP A 205 31.26 -9.76 -16.22
CA ASP A 205 31.61 -11.17 -16.37
C ASP A 205 31.87 -11.89 -15.03
N SER A 206 31.93 -11.16 -13.90
CA SER A 206 32.16 -11.74 -12.56
C SER A 206 31.57 -10.93 -11.42
N LEU A 207 31.03 -11.60 -10.39
CA LEU A 207 30.65 -10.99 -9.10
C LEU A 207 31.74 -11.19 -8.05
N SER A 208 31.85 -10.27 -7.09
CA SER A 208 32.80 -10.42 -5.97
C SER A 208 32.32 -11.45 -4.95
N LEU A 209 33.26 -12.05 -4.23
CA LEU A 209 32.94 -13.00 -3.15
C LEU A 209 32.11 -12.35 -2.03
N ASP A 210 32.26 -11.04 -1.80
CA ASP A 210 31.46 -10.31 -0.81
C ASP A 210 29.99 -10.20 -1.25
N ILE A 211 29.72 -9.88 -2.53
CA ILE A 211 28.35 -9.81 -3.07
C ILE A 211 27.66 -11.17 -2.94
N LEU A 212 28.36 -12.25 -3.29
CA LEU A 212 27.84 -13.61 -3.20
C LEU A 212 27.57 -14.03 -1.76
N GLU A 213 28.49 -13.73 -0.84
CA GLU A 213 28.33 -14.03 0.58
C GLU A 213 27.13 -13.29 1.20
N HIS A 214 26.96 -12.00 0.89
CA HIS A 214 25.78 -11.24 1.32
C HIS A 214 24.47 -11.77 0.71
N ALA A 215 24.44 -12.03 -0.60
CA ALA A 215 23.23 -12.49 -1.29
C ALA A 215 22.77 -13.88 -0.86
N PHE A 216 23.69 -14.78 -0.50
CA PHE A 216 23.36 -16.09 0.02
C PHE A 216 23.02 -16.06 1.52
N ALA A 217 23.71 -15.25 2.32
CA ALA A 217 23.47 -15.18 3.76
C ALA A 217 22.11 -14.56 4.11
N ASP A 218 21.71 -13.50 3.42
CA ASP A 218 20.41 -12.84 3.66
C ASP A 218 19.21 -13.76 3.36
N ARG A 219 19.40 -14.72 2.46
CA ARG A 219 18.42 -15.73 2.03
C ARG A 219 18.54 -17.07 2.75
N ASN A 220 19.31 -17.12 3.86
CA ASN A 220 19.62 -18.32 4.64
C ASN A 220 20.21 -19.50 3.83
N LEU A 221 20.90 -19.23 2.71
CA LEU A 221 21.56 -20.25 1.88
C LEU A 221 22.95 -20.60 2.45
N ASP A 222 22.99 -21.00 3.72
CA ASP A 222 24.20 -21.25 4.52
C ASP A 222 25.21 -22.18 3.83
N GLU A 223 24.73 -23.22 3.13
CA GLU A 223 25.58 -24.15 2.40
C GLU A 223 26.40 -23.44 1.30
N TYR A 224 25.78 -22.48 0.60
CA TYR A 224 26.43 -21.70 -0.47
C TYR A 224 27.33 -20.60 0.10
N VAL A 225 26.95 -19.98 1.22
CA VAL A 225 27.82 -19.08 1.99
C VAL A 225 29.13 -19.80 2.34
N GLU A 226 29.05 -21.02 2.85
CA GLU A 226 30.22 -21.77 3.31
C GLU A 226 31.08 -22.27 2.13
N LEU A 227 30.48 -22.53 0.97
CA LEU A 227 31.21 -22.76 -0.29
C LEU A 227 31.98 -21.50 -0.74
N VAL A 228 31.35 -20.31 -0.74
CA VAL A 228 32.00 -19.04 -1.08
C VAL A 228 33.17 -18.74 -0.12
N ARG A 229 32.99 -18.99 1.18
CA ARG A 229 34.08 -18.87 2.18
C ARG A 229 35.21 -19.86 1.96
N GLN A 230 34.91 -21.11 1.56
CA GLN A 230 35.96 -22.06 1.21
C GLN A 230 36.77 -21.59 0.00
N VAL A 231 36.12 -21.01 -1.01
CA VAL A 231 36.78 -20.42 -2.19
C VAL A 231 37.69 -19.27 -1.77
N ARG A 232 37.18 -18.33 -0.96
CA ARG A 232 37.92 -17.19 -0.40
C ARG A 232 39.19 -17.62 0.36
N ASN A 233 39.15 -18.77 1.03
CA ASN A 233 40.25 -19.30 1.82
C ASN A 233 41.23 -20.20 1.04
N LYS A 234 40.81 -20.76 -0.11
CA LYS A 234 41.62 -21.69 -0.93
C LYS A 234 42.20 -21.05 -2.18
N THR A 235 41.71 -19.89 -2.60
CA THR A 235 42.07 -19.24 -3.87
C THR A 235 42.27 -17.73 -3.69
N ASP A 236 43.17 -17.14 -4.48
CA ASP A 236 43.38 -15.67 -4.53
C ASP A 236 42.35 -14.94 -5.42
N LEU A 237 41.18 -15.54 -5.69
CA LEU A 237 40.15 -14.96 -6.55
C LEU A 237 39.38 -13.86 -5.81
N SER A 238 39.30 -12.66 -6.40
CA SER A 238 38.48 -11.56 -5.88
C SER A 238 36.99 -11.67 -6.26
N GLY A 239 36.65 -12.56 -7.19
CA GLY A 239 35.31 -12.78 -7.71
C GLY A 239 35.23 -13.99 -8.63
N LEU A 240 34.01 -14.38 -9.00
CA LEU A 240 33.67 -15.58 -9.78
C LEU A 240 32.81 -15.23 -10.99
N THR A 241 33.05 -15.89 -12.13
CA THR A 241 32.14 -15.81 -13.29
C THR A 241 30.87 -16.62 -13.06
N PHE A 242 29.83 -16.37 -13.87
CA PHE A 242 28.57 -17.11 -13.76
C PHE A 242 28.78 -18.63 -13.87
N GLU A 243 29.64 -19.09 -14.78
CA GLU A 243 29.96 -20.52 -14.97
C GLU A 243 30.73 -21.11 -13.79
N GLN A 244 31.55 -20.30 -13.11
CA GLN A 244 32.22 -20.70 -11.87
C GLN A 244 31.26 -20.77 -10.69
N ILE A 245 30.27 -19.87 -10.63
CA ILE A 245 29.20 -19.89 -9.63
C ILE A 245 28.27 -21.09 -9.87
N GLU A 246 27.89 -21.36 -11.13
CA GLU A 246 27.10 -22.53 -11.53
C GLU A 246 27.79 -23.84 -11.14
N ALA A 247 29.09 -23.99 -11.44
CA ALA A 247 29.86 -25.16 -11.04
C ALA A 247 30.06 -25.25 -9.51
N LEU A 248 30.25 -24.12 -8.82
CA LEU A 248 30.36 -24.08 -7.35
C LEU A 248 29.06 -24.57 -6.69
N ILE A 249 27.91 -24.11 -7.15
CA ILE A 249 26.59 -24.46 -6.60
C ILE A 249 26.20 -25.92 -6.95
N LYS A 250 26.47 -26.37 -8.18
CA LYS A 250 26.13 -27.75 -8.62
C LYS A 250 27.07 -28.82 -8.06
N ASP A 251 28.37 -28.60 -8.19
CA ASP A 251 29.38 -29.64 -7.98
C ASP A 251 30.24 -29.39 -6.71
N GLY A 252 30.05 -28.26 -6.02
CA GLY A 252 30.85 -27.85 -4.85
C GLY A 252 32.29 -27.43 -5.20
N ILE A 253 32.62 -27.24 -6.48
CA ILE A 253 33.99 -27.10 -6.98
C ILE A 253 34.07 -26.01 -8.06
N ILE A 254 35.15 -25.23 -8.04
CA ILE A 254 35.48 -24.28 -9.11
C ILE A 254 36.33 -24.96 -10.19
N PRO A 255 35.93 -24.89 -11.47
CA PRO A 255 36.75 -25.33 -12.60
C PRO A 255 38.07 -24.56 -12.65
N GLY A 256 39.19 -25.28 -12.56
CA GLY A 256 40.54 -24.71 -12.66
C GLY A 256 41.22 -24.30 -11.35
N ALA A 257 40.59 -24.49 -10.18
CA ALA A 257 41.26 -24.28 -8.90
C ALA A 257 42.29 -25.39 -8.59
N GLU A 258 43.50 -25.03 -8.15
CA GLU A 258 44.52 -26.00 -7.73
C GLU A 258 44.04 -26.80 -6.50
N GLY A 259 43.86 -28.10 -6.66
CA GLY A 259 43.36 -29.00 -5.60
C GLY A 259 41.94 -29.51 -5.79
N ALA A 260 41.25 -29.16 -6.89
CA ALA A 260 40.02 -29.85 -7.28
C ALA A 260 40.29 -31.36 -7.47
N GLY A 261 39.60 -32.21 -6.68
CA GLY A 261 39.67 -33.66 -6.84
C GLY A 261 38.99 -34.11 -8.14
N GLU A 262 39.38 -35.27 -8.67
CA GLU A 262 38.74 -35.87 -9.85
C GLU A 262 37.27 -36.21 -9.54
N VAL A 263 36.34 -35.36 -9.99
CA VAL A 263 34.91 -35.68 -10.02
C VAL A 263 34.61 -36.61 -11.19
N ALA A 264 33.74 -37.59 -10.96
CA ALA A 264 33.27 -38.50 -11.99
C ALA A 264 32.26 -37.80 -12.91
N GLU A 265 32.80 -37.22 -14.00
CA GLU A 265 32.13 -36.43 -15.04
C GLU A 265 31.58 -35.07 -14.55
N PRO A 266 32.03 -33.93 -15.12
CA PRO A 266 31.51 -32.61 -14.74
C PRO A 266 30.06 -32.45 -15.20
N THR A 267 29.21 -31.86 -14.35
CA THR A 267 27.81 -31.58 -14.69
C THR A 267 27.75 -30.60 -15.87
N GLU A 268 26.78 -30.77 -16.77
CA GLU A 268 26.65 -29.87 -17.92
C GLU A 268 26.33 -28.43 -17.45
N ILE A 269 27.26 -27.51 -17.76
CA ILE A 269 27.12 -26.08 -17.50
C ILE A 269 26.12 -25.53 -18.53
N VAL A 270 25.00 -25.02 -18.02
CA VAL A 270 23.88 -24.47 -18.80
C VAL A 270 24.30 -23.12 -19.39
N GLY A 271 24.96 -22.28 -18.57
CA GLY A 271 25.54 -21.00 -18.95
C GLY A 271 24.56 -19.82 -18.89
N PHE A 272 25.11 -18.62 -18.69
CA PHE A 272 24.38 -17.37 -18.41
C PHE A 272 23.21 -17.06 -19.36
N GLU A 273 23.35 -17.38 -20.65
CA GLU A 273 22.34 -17.07 -21.66
C GLU A 273 21.13 -18.02 -21.62
N LYS A 274 21.25 -19.21 -21.05
CA LYS A 274 20.19 -20.22 -21.01
C LYS A 274 19.43 -20.28 -19.68
N VAL A 275 20.02 -19.83 -18.58
CA VAL A 275 19.31 -19.70 -17.29
C VAL A 275 18.34 -18.53 -17.39
N GLU A 276 17.08 -18.70 -17.01
CA GLU A 276 16.09 -17.62 -16.96
C GLU A 276 16.32 -16.75 -15.72
N SER A 277 16.06 -15.44 -15.83
CA SER A 277 16.18 -14.51 -14.69
C SER A 277 15.01 -14.76 -13.72
N ILE A 278 15.21 -14.70 -12.40
CA ILE A 278 14.12 -15.02 -11.46
C ILE A 278 12.91 -14.08 -11.64
N GLU A 279 13.16 -12.83 -12.03
CA GLU A 279 12.13 -11.83 -12.38
C GLU A 279 11.22 -12.22 -13.55
N SER A 280 11.67 -13.15 -14.41
CA SER A 280 10.89 -13.63 -15.57
C SER A 280 10.09 -14.91 -15.28
N ARG A 281 10.32 -15.53 -14.11
CA ARG A 281 9.68 -16.80 -13.71
C ARG A 281 8.51 -16.51 -12.78
N GLN A 282 7.34 -17.08 -13.08
CA GLN A 282 6.28 -17.17 -12.07
C GLN A 282 6.71 -18.18 -11.02
N VAL A 283 7.03 -17.67 -9.83
CA VAL A 283 7.32 -18.46 -8.64
C VAL A 283 6.02 -18.53 -7.83
N ASP A 284 5.48 -19.73 -7.70
CA ASP A 284 4.30 -19.99 -6.87
C ASP A 284 4.77 -20.19 -5.42
N VAL A 285 4.13 -19.53 -4.46
CA VAL A 285 4.51 -19.58 -3.04
C VAL A 285 3.31 -20.06 -2.25
N SER A 286 3.25 -21.37 -1.99
CA SER A 286 2.16 -21.94 -1.20
C SER A 286 2.32 -21.60 0.29
N LEU A 287 1.32 -20.89 0.84
CA LEU A 287 1.30 -20.40 2.22
C LEU A 287 0.47 -21.26 3.19
N GLU A 288 0.00 -22.43 2.74
CA GLU A 288 -0.97 -23.24 3.49
C GLU A 288 -0.41 -23.81 4.81
N ASP A 289 0.92 -24.02 4.90
CA ASP A 289 1.62 -24.61 6.06
C ASP A 289 2.13 -23.58 7.10
N PHE A 290 1.69 -22.31 7.02
CA PHE A 290 2.25 -21.22 7.84
C PHE A 290 1.59 -21.16 9.23
N GLU A 291 2.07 -22.04 10.12
CA GLU A 291 1.83 -21.98 11.58
C GLU A 291 2.86 -21.07 12.24
N PHE A 292 2.46 -19.83 12.56
CA PHE A 292 3.17 -19.01 13.53
C PHE A 292 2.76 -19.44 14.94
N SER A 293 3.69 -19.41 15.88
CA SER A 293 3.29 -19.41 17.29
C SER A 293 2.51 -18.13 17.52
N GLU A 294 1.21 -18.26 17.76
CA GLU A 294 0.40 -17.17 18.30
C GLU A 294 1.16 -16.61 19.51
N MET A 295 1.47 -15.31 19.46
CA MET A 295 1.81 -14.63 20.70
C MET A 295 0.59 -14.71 21.60
N PRO A 296 0.74 -14.87 22.92
CA PRO A 296 -0.38 -14.64 23.80
C PRO A 296 -0.91 -13.23 23.50
N GLU A 297 -2.23 -13.09 23.40
CA GLU A 297 -2.87 -11.79 23.59
C GLU A 297 -2.52 -11.33 25.01
N GLU A 298 -1.37 -10.66 25.15
CA GLU A 298 -1.23 -9.70 26.23
C GLU A 298 -2.30 -8.64 25.94
N ALA A 299 -3.36 -8.68 26.74
CA ALA A 299 -4.29 -7.58 26.87
C ALA A 299 -3.48 -6.40 27.43
N VAL A 300 -2.87 -5.67 26.50
CA VAL A 300 -2.15 -4.43 26.79
C VAL A 300 -3.16 -3.42 27.31
N GLU A 301 -2.65 -2.59 28.22
CA GLU A 301 -3.22 -1.50 29.00
C GLU A 301 -3.93 -0.38 28.18
N GLU A 302 -4.58 -0.71 27.05
CA GLU A 302 -5.36 0.24 26.23
C GLU A 302 -6.59 0.80 26.99
N GLU A 303 -7.19 0.04 27.92
CA GLU A 303 -8.30 0.52 28.76
C GLU A 303 -7.88 1.64 29.74
N GLU A 304 -6.61 1.69 30.21
CA GLU A 304 -6.16 2.77 31.11
C GLU A 304 -5.76 4.05 30.34
N GLU A 305 -5.26 3.95 29.10
CA GLU A 305 -5.01 5.13 28.24
C GLU A 305 -6.30 5.68 27.58
N GLU A 306 -7.31 4.85 27.28
CA GLU A 306 -8.62 5.35 26.82
C GLU A 306 -9.42 6.03 27.95
N GLU A 307 -9.39 5.55 29.20
CA GLU A 307 -10.05 6.24 30.33
C GLU A 307 -9.40 7.60 30.65
N GLU A 308 -8.07 7.73 30.62
CA GLU A 308 -7.38 9.02 30.88
C GLU A 308 -7.65 10.05 29.75
N PHE A 309 -7.89 9.59 28.51
CA PHE A 309 -8.25 10.47 27.38
C PHE A 309 -9.75 10.82 27.34
N GLU A 310 -10.67 9.95 27.79
CA GLU A 310 -12.10 10.31 27.93
C GLU A 310 -12.32 11.35 29.06
N GLU A 311 -11.59 11.28 30.20
CA GLU A 311 -11.69 12.30 31.26
C GLU A 311 -11.17 13.69 30.81
N GLU A 312 -10.05 13.76 30.06
CA GLU A 312 -9.50 15.04 29.58
C GLU A 312 -10.43 15.70 28.53
N LEU A 313 -11.15 14.90 27.73
CA LEU A 313 -12.11 15.40 26.73
C LEU A 313 -13.46 15.86 27.34
N GLU A 314 -13.90 15.28 28.46
CA GLU A 314 -15.10 15.76 29.17
C GLU A 314 -14.83 17.09 29.91
N GLU A 315 -13.64 17.32 30.49
CA GLU A 315 -13.29 18.64 31.07
C GLU A 315 -13.20 19.76 30.01
N GLU A 316 -12.70 19.49 28.81
CA GLU A 316 -12.61 20.52 27.75
C GLU A 316 -14.00 20.92 27.20
N LEU A 317 -14.95 19.98 27.15
CA LEU A 317 -16.34 20.24 26.73
C LEU A 317 -17.17 21.01 27.77
N GLU A 318 -16.97 20.80 29.08
CA GLU A 318 -17.66 21.60 30.10
C GLU A 318 -17.20 23.08 30.09
N LEU A 319 -15.95 23.35 29.68
CA LEU A 319 -15.42 24.72 29.58
C LEU A 319 -15.97 25.50 28.36
N GLU A 320 -16.21 24.84 27.22
CA GLU A 320 -16.85 25.50 26.06
C GLU A 320 -18.33 25.86 26.32
N GLU A 321 -19.09 25.03 27.06
CA GLU A 321 -20.48 25.36 27.40
C GLU A 321 -20.58 26.56 28.39
N GLU A 322 -19.62 26.76 29.30
CA GLU A 322 -19.60 27.96 30.18
C GLU A 322 -19.26 29.25 29.42
N GLU A 323 -18.35 29.23 28.43
CA GLU A 323 -18.05 30.43 27.62
C GLU A 323 -19.22 30.86 26.71
N GLU A 324 -20.01 29.91 26.17
CA GLU A 324 -21.22 30.25 25.39
C GLU A 324 -22.36 30.86 26.22
N GLU A 325 -22.49 30.54 27.52
CA GLU A 325 -23.47 31.20 28.40
C GLU A 325 -23.06 32.63 28.78
N GLU A 326 -21.77 32.92 29.02
CA GLU A 326 -21.32 34.31 29.29
C GLU A 326 -21.46 35.22 28.05
N ALA A 327 -21.24 34.69 26.85
CA ALA A 327 -21.32 35.45 25.59
C ALA A 327 -22.73 36.01 25.27
N GLN A 328 -23.79 35.47 25.88
CA GLN A 328 -25.18 35.92 25.65
C GLN A 328 -25.66 37.01 26.62
N ALA A 329 -24.79 37.53 27.50
CA ALA A 329 -25.15 38.47 28.57
C ALA A 329 -24.94 39.96 28.24
N GLU A 330 -24.26 40.35 27.16
CA GLU A 330 -24.03 41.76 26.81
C GLU A 330 -25.21 42.41 26.04
N PRO A 331 -25.68 43.61 26.44
CA PRO A 331 -26.80 44.27 25.78
C PRO A 331 -26.37 45.14 24.58
N GLU A 332 -27.06 44.98 23.43
CA GLU A 332 -26.86 45.79 22.21
C GLU A 332 -27.00 47.31 22.46
N GLU A 333 -25.91 48.08 22.32
CA GLU A 333 -25.99 49.52 22.06
C GLU A 333 -26.04 49.81 20.54
N LYS A 334 -27.06 50.56 20.11
CA LYS A 334 -27.30 50.88 18.70
C LYS A 334 -26.65 52.20 18.30
N GLU A 335 -25.56 52.13 17.52
CA GLU A 335 -25.08 53.28 16.75
C GLU A 335 -25.66 53.29 15.33
N THR A 336 -26.31 54.41 14.97
CA THR A 336 -26.85 54.67 13.64
C THR A 336 -25.79 55.35 12.76
N PHE A 337 -25.33 54.69 11.69
CA PHE A 337 -24.45 55.30 10.71
C PHE A 337 -25.23 55.98 9.57
N VAL A 338 -24.79 57.16 9.15
CA VAL A 338 -25.46 58.00 8.13
C VAL A 338 -24.75 57.88 6.79
N LEU A 339 -25.52 57.68 5.72
CA LEU A 339 -25.04 57.70 4.33
C LEU A 339 -24.95 59.14 3.82
N GLU A 340 -23.86 59.48 3.13
CA GLU A 340 -23.73 60.72 2.36
C GLU A 340 -23.47 60.38 0.88
N GLU A 341 -24.27 60.97 -0.01
CA GLU A 341 -24.23 60.76 -1.46
C GLU A 341 -23.18 61.68 -2.11
N THR A 342 -22.48 61.20 -3.14
CA THR A 342 -21.82 62.08 -4.12
C THR A 342 -21.98 61.56 -5.55
N GLU A 343 -22.45 62.43 -6.45
CA GLU A 343 -22.81 62.11 -7.84
C GLU A 343 -21.63 62.15 -8.85
N THR A 344 -21.87 61.50 -9.98
CA THR A 344 -21.10 61.40 -11.25
C THR A 344 -20.89 62.74 -11.99
N PRO A 345 -19.90 62.89 -12.93
CA PRO A 345 -20.03 62.47 -14.36
C PRO A 345 -18.72 61.86 -14.97
N ALA A 346 -18.62 61.00 -15.99
CA ALA A 346 -19.36 60.66 -17.23
C ALA A 346 -18.69 61.16 -18.54
N GLU A 347 -18.16 60.22 -19.36
CA GLU A 347 -17.92 60.22 -20.84
C GLU A 347 -17.35 58.82 -21.19
N ALA A 348 -17.89 57.96 -22.07
CA ALA A 348 -18.20 58.04 -23.52
C ALA A 348 -16.93 58.14 -24.40
N GLU A 349 -16.73 57.41 -25.51
CA GLU A 349 -17.43 56.29 -26.20
C GLU A 349 -16.43 55.10 -26.38
N ALA A 350 -16.57 54.01 -27.17
CA ALA A 350 -17.51 53.58 -28.22
C ALA A 350 -17.49 52.03 -28.39
N ALA A 351 -18.32 51.51 -29.31
CA ALA A 351 -18.25 50.15 -29.89
C ALA A 351 -17.97 50.23 -31.41
N PRO A 352 -17.74 49.12 -32.14
CA PRO A 352 -18.90 48.49 -32.80
C PRO A 352 -18.87 46.94 -32.88
N GLN A 353 -19.95 46.39 -33.44
CA GLN A 353 -20.39 45.00 -33.44
C GLN A 353 -19.78 44.11 -34.53
N ALA A 354 -19.70 42.81 -34.26
CA ALA A 354 -20.05 41.68 -35.16
C ALA A 354 -19.89 40.38 -34.34
N ALA A 355 -20.57 39.27 -34.54
CA ALA A 355 -21.82 38.88 -35.21
C ALA A 355 -21.93 37.37 -34.91
N GLU A 356 -23.14 36.88 -34.72
CA GLU A 356 -23.45 35.55 -34.17
C GLU A 356 -23.55 34.50 -35.29
N GLU A 357 -22.93 33.32 -35.13
CA GLU A 357 -23.31 32.12 -35.90
C GLU A 357 -23.13 30.87 -35.04
N ALA A 358 -24.13 29.99 -35.05
CA ALA A 358 -24.31 28.94 -34.05
C ALA A 358 -23.84 27.56 -34.53
N ALA A 359 -23.30 26.77 -33.63
CA ALA A 359 -23.19 25.32 -33.75
C ALA A 359 -23.57 24.69 -32.40
N ALA A 360 -24.60 23.85 -32.41
CA ALA A 360 -25.04 23.09 -31.25
C ALA A 360 -24.77 21.61 -31.51
N GLU A 361 -23.95 20.99 -30.66
CA GLU A 361 -23.84 19.54 -30.53
C GLU A 361 -24.08 19.16 -29.07
N GLN A 362 -24.82 18.07 -28.87
CA GLN A 362 -25.18 17.54 -27.55
C GLN A 362 -24.15 16.50 -27.11
N PRO A 363 -23.90 16.34 -25.80
CA PRO A 363 -23.46 15.08 -25.23
C PRO A 363 -24.65 14.31 -24.63
N GLU A 364 -24.84 13.07 -25.05
CA GLU A 364 -25.67 12.07 -24.35
C GLU A 364 -24.76 10.91 -23.88
N GLU A 365 -25.15 10.28 -22.77
CA GLU A 365 -24.70 8.95 -22.29
C GLU A 365 -23.22 8.75 -21.86
N GLU A 366 -22.91 9.16 -20.61
CA GLU A 366 -21.91 8.48 -19.77
C GLU A 366 -22.53 8.19 -18.38
N GLY A 367 -23.15 7.02 -18.22
CA GLY A 367 -23.82 6.64 -16.97
C GLY A 367 -23.96 5.13 -16.66
N GLU A 368 -23.82 4.25 -17.65
CA GLU A 368 -24.13 2.81 -17.45
C GLU A 368 -22.98 1.94 -16.93
N VAL A 369 -21.72 2.42 -16.93
CA VAL A 369 -20.55 1.53 -16.70
C VAL A 369 -20.38 1.12 -15.23
N SER A 370 -20.76 1.97 -14.27
CA SER A 370 -20.55 1.71 -12.83
C SER A 370 -21.50 0.64 -12.25
N GLN A 371 -22.78 0.66 -12.61
CA GLN A 371 -23.78 -0.29 -12.09
C GLN A 371 -23.50 -1.75 -12.48
N VAL A 372 -22.91 -1.99 -13.66
CA VAL A 372 -22.67 -3.35 -14.20
C VAL A 372 -21.68 -4.15 -13.35
N VAL A 373 -20.70 -3.50 -12.73
CA VAL A 373 -19.67 -4.19 -11.93
C VAL A 373 -20.22 -4.64 -10.58
N ALA A 374 -21.01 -3.79 -9.92
CA ALA A 374 -21.64 -4.10 -8.63
C ALA A 374 -22.71 -5.19 -8.76
N ASP A 375 -23.57 -5.12 -9.78
CA ASP A 375 -24.60 -6.15 -10.01
C ASP A 375 -23.98 -7.51 -10.38
N SER A 376 -22.86 -7.53 -11.11
CA SER A 376 -22.11 -8.75 -11.46
C SER A 376 -21.57 -9.48 -10.21
N LEU A 377 -20.96 -8.74 -9.27
CA LEU A 377 -20.43 -9.30 -8.03
C LEU A 377 -21.55 -9.83 -7.13
N ALA A 378 -22.64 -9.06 -6.98
CA ALA A 378 -23.82 -9.46 -6.21
C ALA A 378 -24.50 -10.71 -6.80
N GLU A 379 -24.56 -10.84 -8.14
CA GLU A 379 -25.15 -12.01 -8.80
C GLU A 379 -24.25 -13.26 -8.72
N HIS A 380 -22.93 -13.10 -8.57
CA HIS A 380 -22.02 -14.22 -8.32
C HIS A 380 -22.18 -14.77 -6.90
N LEU A 381 -22.21 -13.88 -5.90
CA LEU A 381 -22.40 -14.24 -4.49
C LEU A 381 -23.79 -14.86 -4.23
N ALA A 382 -24.86 -14.28 -4.79
CA ALA A 382 -26.23 -14.79 -4.62
C ALA A 382 -26.42 -16.23 -5.15
N LYS A 383 -25.69 -16.62 -6.21
CA LYS A 383 -25.77 -17.98 -6.78
C LYS A 383 -25.14 -19.07 -5.89
N GLN A 384 -24.32 -18.69 -4.91
CA GLN A 384 -23.52 -19.64 -4.13
C GLN A 384 -24.20 -20.08 -2.82
N ILE A 385 -25.30 -19.41 -2.40
CA ILE A 385 -25.78 -19.44 -1.00
C ILE A 385 -27.30 -19.69 -0.89
N SER A 386 -27.83 -20.65 -1.65
CA SER A 386 -29.20 -21.17 -1.44
C SER A 386 -29.24 -22.17 -0.26
N SER A 387 -28.97 -21.71 0.97
CA SER A 387 -29.10 -22.54 2.17
C SER A 387 -30.49 -22.43 2.79
N ASP A 388 -31.25 -23.53 2.75
CA ASP A 388 -32.67 -23.66 3.08
C ASP A 388 -32.98 -23.62 4.60
N SER A 389 -32.25 -22.79 5.37
CA SER A 389 -32.37 -22.65 6.83
C SER A 389 -33.05 -21.32 7.20
N PRO A 390 -33.97 -21.30 8.18
CA PRO A 390 -34.61 -20.06 8.61
C PRO A 390 -33.59 -19.12 9.26
N LEU A 391 -33.60 -17.85 8.83
CA LEU A 391 -32.70 -16.80 9.33
C LEU A 391 -32.93 -16.52 10.82
N GLU A 392 -31.85 -16.18 11.53
CA GLU A 392 -31.89 -15.73 12.92
C GLU A 392 -32.61 -14.37 13.03
N ASP A 393 -33.15 -14.03 14.20
CA ASP A 393 -33.81 -12.75 14.45
C ASP A 393 -32.75 -11.67 14.76
N LEU A 394 -32.90 -10.45 14.23
CA LEU A 394 -31.98 -9.34 14.48
C LEU A 394 -32.09 -8.73 15.89
N ASP A 395 -33.27 -8.77 16.54
CA ASP A 395 -33.43 -8.23 17.90
C ASP A 395 -32.47 -8.88 18.93
N PRO A 396 -32.24 -10.21 18.92
CA PRO A 396 -31.23 -10.80 19.78
C PRO A 396 -29.78 -10.56 19.33
N MET A 397 -29.52 -10.17 18.08
CA MET A 397 -28.17 -9.82 17.59
C MET A 397 -27.78 -8.39 17.95
N ILE A 398 -28.73 -7.44 17.93
CA ILE A 398 -28.46 -6.01 18.20
C ILE A 398 -28.91 -5.64 19.62
N LYS A 399 -27.98 -5.78 20.58
CA LYS A 399 -28.21 -5.55 22.02
C LYS A 399 -27.23 -4.53 22.64
N GLY A 400 -27.39 -4.26 23.95
CA GLY A 400 -26.35 -3.66 24.80
C GLY A 400 -25.97 -2.22 24.46
N ARG A 401 -24.67 -1.91 24.49
CA ARG A 401 -24.13 -0.58 24.13
C ARG A 401 -24.26 -0.34 22.62
N ILE A 402 -24.08 -1.36 21.78
CA ILE A 402 -24.24 -1.31 20.31
C ILE A 402 -25.63 -0.79 19.91
N ARG A 403 -26.72 -1.42 20.40
CA ARG A 403 -28.11 -0.97 20.14
C ARG A 403 -28.31 0.50 20.50
N ARG A 404 -27.76 0.94 21.65
CA ARG A 404 -27.83 2.34 22.10
C ARG A 404 -27.03 3.29 21.21
N LYS A 405 -25.81 2.91 20.78
CA LYS A 405 -25.00 3.70 19.83
C LYS A 405 -25.74 3.85 18.48
N ILE A 406 -26.25 2.76 17.90
CA ILE A 406 -27.04 2.76 16.65
C ILE A 406 -28.30 3.65 16.77
N ILE A 407 -29.09 3.51 17.84
CA ILE A 407 -30.30 4.34 18.04
C ILE A 407 -29.93 5.81 18.23
N LYS A 408 -28.86 6.14 18.99
CA LYS A 408 -28.40 7.52 19.22
C LYS A 408 -27.92 8.17 17.91
N LYS A 409 -27.06 7.47 17.16
CA LYS A 409 -26.31 8.01 16.00
C LYS A 409 -27.10 7.90 14.70
N LEU A 410 -27.56 6.71 14.32
CA LEU A 410 -28.26 6.49 13.05
C LEU A 410 -29.74 6.92 13.12
N PHE A 411 -30.43 6.61 14.22
CA PHE A 411 -31.86 6.89 14.37
C PHE A 411 -32.18 8.17 15.18
N LYS A 412 -31.18 9.00 15.49
CA LYS A 412 -31.34 10.31 16.16
C LYS A 412 -32.18 10.20 17.46
N LYS A 413 -31.91 9.17 18.26
CA LYS A 413 -32.61 8.79 19.52
C LYS A 413 -34.07 8.33 19.34
N LYS A 414 -34.55 8.04 18.13
CA LYS A 414 -35.89 7.50 17.88
C LYS A 414 -35.87 5.96 17.90
N GLU A 415 -36.25 5.38 19.03
CA GLU A 415 -36.27 3.93 19.20
C GLU A 415 -37.40 3.25 18.39
N ASP A 416 -38.57 3.89 18.25
CA ASP A 416 -39.67 3.36 17.44
C ASP A 416 -39.26 3.17 15.96
N ASP A 417 -38.62 4.20 15.37
CA ASP A 417 -38.08 4.16 14.00
C ASP A 417 -37.10 3.00 13.78
N PHE A 418 -36.24 2.71 14.78
CA PHE A 418 -35.29 1.60 14.74
C PHE A 418 -36.00 0.25 14.80
N ASN A 419 -36.96 0.09 15.72
CA ASN A 419 -37.72 -1.15 15.87
C ASN A 419 -38.55 -1.46 14.60
N ASP A 420 -39.18 -0.45 13.99
CA ASP A 420 -39.91 -0.59 12.72
C ASP A 420 -38.99 -0.92 11.54
N PHE A 421 -37.74 -0.45 11.54
CA PHE A 421 -36.77 -0.79 10.51
C PHE A 421 -36.22 -2.22 10.68
N VAL A 422 -35.87 -2.62 11.91
CA VAL A 422 -35.46 -4.00 12.22
C VAL A 422 -36.58 -4.99 11.93
N ALA A 423 -37.84 -4.65 12.20
CA ALA A 423 -39.00 -5.47 11.84
C ALA A 423 -39.15 -5.65 10.31
N ARG A 424 -38.88 -4.61 9.52
CA ARG A 424 -38.84 -4.70 8.04
C ARG A 424 -37.71 -5.61 7.56
N LEU A 425 -36.49 -5.44 8.06
CA LEU A 425 -35.35 -6.31 7.74
C LEU A 425 -35.60 -7.77 8.13
N ASN A 426 -36.20 -8.01 9.30
CA ASN A 426 -36.50 -9.36 9.78
C ASN A 426 -37.45 -10.12 8.84
N ALA A 427 -38.33 -9.41 8.13
CA ALA A 427 -39.26 -9.99 7.15
C ALA A 427 -38.61 -10.37 5.80
N LEU A 428 -37.40 -9.89 5.50
CA LEU A 428 -36.67 -10.20 4.28
C LEU A 428 -35.89 -11.52 4.42
N THR A 429 -35.88 -12.29 3.33
CA THR A 429 -35.19 -13.60 3.23
C THR A 429 -33.95 -13.59 2.33
N ASP A 430 -33.67 -12.47 1.66
CA ASP A 430 -32.59 -12.32 0.69
C ASP A 430 -31.71 -11.10 1.00
N TRP A 431 -30.39 -11.25 0.86
CA TRP A 431 -29.43 -10.19 1.15
C TRP A 431 -29.50 -9.03 0.16
N LYS A 432 -29.81 -9.27 -1.13
CA LYS A 432 -29.91 -8.19 -2.13
C LYS A 432 -31.12 -7.30 -1.87
N GLU A 433 -32.21 -7.85 -1.33
CA GLU A 433 -33.33 -7.06 -0.83
C GLU A 433 -32.99 -6.33 0.47
N ALA A 434 -32.26 -6.96 1.39
CA ALA A 434 -31.85 -6.34 2.65
C ALA A 434 -30.86 -5.18 2.47
N SER A 435 -29.81 -5.36 1.66
CA SER A 435 -28.84 -4.30 1.33
C SER A 435 -29.54 -3.08 0.75
N ARG A 436 -30.40 -3.25 -0.26
CA ARG A 436 -31.17 -2.14 -0.85
C ARG A 436 -32.05 -1.43 0.17
N LEU A 437 -32.67 -2.16 1.10
CA LEU A 437 -33.47 -1.56 2.17
C LEU A 437 -32.60 -0.77 3.17
N ILE A 438 -31.35 -1.17 3.41
CA ILE A 438 -30.37 -0.41 4.20
C ILE A 438 -29.98 0.86 3.46
N ASP A 439 -29.58 0.74 2.18
CA ASP A 439 -29.16 1.86 1.33
C ASP A 439 -30.26 2.93 1.21
N ASP A 440 -31.51 2.52 0.92
CA ASP A 440 -32.68 3.40 0.82
C ASP A 440 -32.96 4.15 2.14
N GLU A 441 -32.87 3.45 3.28
CA GLU A 441 -33.14 4.04 4.61
C GLU A 441 -32.01 4.96 5.06
N PHE A 442 -30.75 4.61 4.77
CA PHE A 442 -29.59 5.46 5.03
C PHE A 442 -29.66 6.74 4.20
N TYR A 443 -29.92 6.62 2.90
CA TYR A 443 -30.12 7.77 2.01
C TYR A 443 -31.27 8.67 2.49
N TYR A 444 -32.43 8.09 2.82
CA TYR A 444 -33.60 8.84 3.30
C TYR A 444 -33.35 9.58 4.62
N ARG A 445 -32.52 9.04 5.51
CA ARG A 445 -32.20 9.65 6.83
C ARG A 445 -30.99 10.59 6.80
N GLY A 446 -30.22 10.59 5.71
CA GLY A 446 -28.93 11.28 5.62
C GLY A 446 -27.88 10.64 6.53
N ILE A 447 -27.79 9.31 6.52
CA ILE A 447 -26.77 8.54 7.23
C ILE A 447 -25.61 8.28 6.26
N ASN A 448 -24.37 8.55 6.68
CA ASN A 448 -23.18 8.15 5.93
C ASN A 448 -23.01 6.62 6.06
N PRO A 449 -23.07 5.83 4.97
CA PRO A 449 -22.90 4.37 5.01
C PRO A 449 -21.52 3.94 5.52
N TYR A 450 -20.50 4.79 5.39
CA TYR A 450 -19.13 4.53 5.85
C TYR A 450 -18.87 4.94 7.30
N SER A 451 -19.87 5.46 8.02
CA SER A 451 -19.71 5.75 9.46
C SER A 451 -19.55 4.47 10.28
N LYS A 452 -18.76 4.51 11.37
CA LYS A 452 -18.45 3.34 12.22
C LYS A 452 -19.71 2.59 12.67
N GLU A 453 -20.75 3.31 13.06
CA GLU A 453 -22.05 2.72 13.44
C GLU A 453 -22.86 2.16 12.25
N ALA A 454 -22.76 2.75 11.06
CA ALA A 454 -23.43 2.26 9.86
C ALA A 454 -22.79 0.98 9.31
N ILE A 455 -21.46 0.91 9.28
CA ILE A 455 -20.68 -0.29 8.95
C ILE A 455 -21.03 -1.40 9.96
N THR A 456 -20.88 -1.14 11.26
CA THR A 456 -21.24 -2.08 12.34
C THR A 456 -22.66 -2.64 12.19
N PHE A 457 -23.64 -1.77 11.91
CA PHE A 457 -25.03 -2.19 11.75
C PHE A 457 -25.23 -3.05 10.49
N THR A 458 -24.57 -2.69 9.38
CA THR A 458 -24.62 -3.43 8.12
C THR A 458 -23.95 -4.81 8.27
N ASP A 459 -22.82 -4.91 8.96
CA ASP A 459 -22.10 -6.15 9.23
C ASP A 459 -22.92 -7.12 10.09
N ILE A 460 -23.59 -6.63 11.14
CA ILE A 460 -24.50 -7.45 11.96
C ILE A 460 -25.64 -8.02 11.11
N ILE A 461 -26.18 -7.25 10.17
CA ILE A 461 -27.22 -7.72 9.26
C ILE A 461 -26.63 -8.70 8.23
N TYR A 462 -25.43 -8.44 7.69
CA TYR A 462 -24.72 -9.35 6.77
C TYR A 462 -24.52 -10.73 7.41
N MET A 463 -24.03 -10.78 8.64
CA MET A 463 -23.81 -12.02 9.41
C MET A 463 -25.09 -12.83 9.68
N ARG A 464 -26.28 -12.20 9.63
CA ARG A 464 -27.57 -12.89 9.70
C ARG A 464 -27.81 -13.76 8.46
N PHE A 465 -27.45 -13.26 7.27
CA PHE A 465 -27.59 -13.97 6.00
C PHE A 465 -26.43 -14.93 5.74
N PHE A 466 -25.24 -14.62 6.24
CA PHE A 466 -24.02 -15.41 6.04
C PHE A 466 -23.41 -15.91 7.36
N PRO A 467 -24.15 -16.71 8.17
CA PRO A 467 -23.71 -17.12 9.52
C PRO A 467 -22.55 -18.14 9.53
N LYS A 468 -22.01 -18.53 8.37
CA LYS A 468 -20.76 -19.30 8.29
C LYS A 468 -19.53 -18.40 8.43
N ASP A 469 -19.71 -17.11 8.19
CA ASP A 469 -18.67 -16.09 8.31
C ASP A 469 -18.58 -15.57 9.77
N LYS A 470 -19.38 -16.13 10.69
CA LYS A 470 -19.36 -15.87 12.15
C LYS A 470 -18.00 -16.14 12.83
N TYR A 471 -17.03 -16.75 12.15
CA TYR A 471 -15.66 -16.89 12.66
C TYR A 471 -14.79 -15.63 12.46
N LEU A 472 -15.33 -14.56 11.87
CA LEU A 472 -14.58 -13.33 11.55
C LEU A 472 -14.84 -12.12 12.47
N THR A 473 -15.82 -12.18 13.38
CA THR A 473 -15.90 -11.28 14.54
C THR A 473 -16.41 -12.05 15.75
N THR A 474 -15.57 -12.18 16.76
CA THR A 474 -15.99 -12.73 18.07
C THR A 474 -16.69 -11.62 18.85
N SER A 475 -17.58 -11.96 19.77
CA SER A 475 -18.32 -10.94 20.54
C SER A 475 -17.41 -10.04 21.39
N GLU A 476 -16.19 -10.47 21.66
CA GLU A 476 -15.17 -9.74 22.42
C GLU A 476 -14.67 -8.49 21.68
N ASP A 477 -14.62 -8.50 20.33
CA ASP A 477 -14.26 -7.32 19.53
C ASP A 477 -15.27 -6.16 19.72
N TYR A 478 -16.54 -6.49 19.93
CA TYR A 478 -17.60 -5.51 20.14
C TYR A 478 -17.73 -5.04 21.60
N GLU A 479 -17.18 -5.78 22.56
CA GLU A 479 -17.05 -5.31 23.94
C GLU A 479 -15.79 -4.46 24.14
N ARG A 480 -14.70 -4.69 23.37
CA ARG A 480 -13.51 -3.80 23.32
C ARG A 480 -13.76 -2.41 22.71
N PHE A 481 -14.78 -2.21 21.86
CA PHE A 481 -15.12 -0.88 21.29
C PHE A 481 -16.38 -0.24 21.92
N SER A 482 -16.67 -0.59 23.17
CA SER A 482 -17.86 -0.11 23.89
C SER A 482 -17.63 1.23 24.54
#